data_AF-A0A392STS7-F1
#
_entry.id   AF-A0A392STS7-F1
#
_cell.length_a   1.000
_cell.length_b   1.000
_cell.length_c   1.000
_cell.angle_alpha   90.00
_cell.angle_beta   90.00
_cell.angle_gamma   90.00
#
_symmetry.space_group_name_H-M   'P 1'
#
loop_
_entity.id
_entity.type
_entity.pdbx_description
1 polymer ?
#
loop_
_entity_poly.entity_id
_entity_poly.type
_entity_poly.pdbx_seq_one_letter_code
_entity_poly.pdbx_strand_id
1 'polypeptide(L)'
;MVKVVVVLDFDRTIIDDDSDRWVINEMGLTDFFNQLRSTIPSWTSLMDTIMNELHSKGITTDNIAQCLQRAFLHPNIASAIKSAQSLG
;
A
#
# COMPACT_ATOMS: atom_id res chain seq x y z
N MET A 1 -35.39 4.00 6.55
CA MET A 1 -34.15 3.22 6.45
C MET A 1 -32.99 4.16 6.71
N VAL A 2 -32.08 3.78 7.62
CA VAL A 2 -30.83 4.50 7.84
C VAL A 2 -29.87 3.98 6.77
N LYS A 3 -29.31 4.87 5.93
CA LYS A 3 -28.24 4.50 5.01
C LYS A 3 -26.96 4.33 5.81
N VAL A 4 -26.33 3.17 5.73
CA VAL A 4 -25.07 2.92 6.43
C VAL A 4 -23.93 3.13 5.45
N VAL A 5 -22.96 3.95 5.84
CA VAL A 5 -21.71 4.10 5.10
C VAL A 5 -20.60 3.44 5.91
N VAL A 6 -19.98 2.42 5.32
CA VAL A 6 -18.80 1.76 5.89
C VAL A 6 -17.58 2.23 5.11
N VAL A 7 -16.60 2.79 5.81
CA VAL A 7 -15.31 3.18 5.25
C VAL A 7 -14.26 2.22 5.80
N LEU A 8 -13.55 1.56 4.90
CA LEU A 8 -12.44 0.67 5.23
C LEU A 8 -11.15 1.37 4.80
N ASP A 9 -10.18 1.39 5.70
CA ASP A 9 -8.81 1.70 5.32
C ASP A 9 -8.24 0.59 4.42
N PHE A 10 -7.14 0.86 3.72
CA PHE A 10 -6.52 -0.13 2.84
C PHE A 10 -5.46 -0.96 3.56
N ASP A 11 -4.40 -0.30 4.02
CA ASP A 11 -3.28 -0.95 4.69
C ASP A 11 -3.71 -1.57 6.01
N ARG A 12 -3.25 -2.80 6.26
CA ARG A 12 -3.55 -3.57 7.48
C ARG A 12 -5.05 -3.68 7.80
N THR A 13 -5.90 -3.55 6.77
CA THR A 13 -7.36 -3.60 6.86
C THR A 13 -7.94 -4.39 5.69
N ILE A 14 -7.79 -3.90 4.45
CA ILE A 14 -8.19 -4.64 3.24
C ILE A 14 -7.09 -5.62 2.86
N ILE A 15 -5.85 -5.13 2.80
CA ILE A 15 -4.67 -5.98 2.65
C ILE A 15 -4.14 -6.39 4.03
N ASP A 16 -3.56 -7.57 4.12
CA ASP A 16 -2.92 -8.09 5.32
C ASP A 16 -1.43 -7.70 5.37
N ASP A 17 -1.12 -6.46 4.95
CA ASP A 17 0.23 -5.88 4.97
C ASP A 17 0.19 -4.35 4.85
N ASP A 18 1.37 -3.74 4.73
CA ASP A 18 1.64 -2.33 4.47
C ASP A 18 2.08 -2.14 3.01
N SER A 19 1.25 -1.49 2.19
CA SER A 19 1.47 -1.41 0.73
C SER A 19 2.71 -0.60 0.34
N ASP A 20 3.04 0.44 1.11
CA ASP A 20 4.26 1.22 0.92
C ASP A 20 5.50 0.32 1.10
N ARG A 21 5.57 -0.42 2.22
CA ARG A 21 6.65 -1.37 2.48
C ARG A 21 6.68 -2.50 1.46
N TRP A 22 5.52 -3.03 1.06
CA TRP A 22 5.41 -4.07 0.05
C TRP A 22 6.06 -3.64 -1.27
N VAL A 23 5.69 -2.48 -1.80
CA VAL A 23 6.25 -1.93 -3.04
C VAL A 23 7.75 -1.68 -2.90
N ILE A 24 8.20 -1.08 -1.80
CA ILE A 24 9.62 -0.82 -1.56
C ILE A 24 10.43 -2.13 -1.57
N ASN A 25 9.89 -3.18 -0.96
CA ASN A 25 10.55 -4.48 -0.91
C ASN A 25 10.57 -5.16 -2.27
N GLU A 26 9.43 -5.26 -2.95
CA GLU A 26 9.31 -5.91 -4.25
C GLU A 26 10.11 -5.19 -5.35
N MET A 27 10.34 -3.89 -5.21
CA MET A 27 11.19 -3.11 -6.12
C MET A 27 12.67 -3.09 -5.71
N GLY A 28 13.06 -3.84 -4.67
CA GLY A 28 14.45 -4.00 -4.26
C GLY A 28 15.07 -2.74 -3.63
N LEU A 29 14.27 -1.88 -3.01
CA LEU A 29 14.72 -0.64 -2.37
C LEU A 29 14.78 -0.71 -0.83
N THR A 30 14.55 -1.86 -0.21
CA THR A 30 14.53 -2.02 1.25
C THR A 30 15.74 -1.42 1.95
N ASP A 31 16.96 -1.74 1.49
CA ASP A 31 18.18 -1.23 2.13
C ASP A 31 18.34 0.30 1.95
N PHE A 32 18.01 0.80 0.76
CA PHE A 32 18.04 2.23 0.46
C PHE A 32 17.03 3.01 1.32
N PHE A 33 15.82 2.49 1.44
CA PHE A 33 14.79 3.03 2.31
C PHE A 33 15.24 3.07 3.77
N ASN A 34 15.82 1.98 4.28
CA ASN A 34 16.29 1.92 5.67
C ASN A 34 17.42 2.93 5.94
N GLN A 35 18.32 3.15 4.98
CA GLN A 35 19.34 4.19 5.07
C GLN A 35 18.71 5.58 5.16
N LEU A 36 17.81 5.92 4.22
CA LEU A 36 17.15 7.23 4.20
C LEU A 36 16.25 7.47 5.40
N ARG A 37 15.61 6.43 5.94
CA ARG A 37 14.73 6.54 7.11
C ARG A 37 15.47 7.09 8.34
N SER A 38 16.78 6.85 8.43
CA SER A 38 17.62 7.34 9.53
C SER A 38 17.96 8.83 9.41
N THR A 39 17.87 9.42 8.22
CA THR A 39 18.30 10.80 7.93
C THR A 39 17.16 11.73 7.55
N ILE A 40 16.05 11.20 7.00
CA ILE A 40 14.87 11.96 6.59
C ILE A 40 13.74 11.76 7.62
N PRO A 41 13.42 12.77 8.44
CA PRO A 41 12.43 12.61 9.52
C PRO A 41 10.98 12.57 9.00
N SER A 42 10.70 13.27 7.90
CA SER A 42 9.37 13.35 7.29
C SER A 42 9.09 12.12 6.42
N TRP A 43 7.97 11.44 6.68
CA TRP A 43 7.50 10.34 5.84
C TRP A 43 7.30 10.77 4.39
N THR A 44 6.64 11.91 4.18
CA THR A 44 6.35 12.43 2.84
C THR A 44 7.62 12.70 2.06
N SER A 45 8.62 13.33 2.68
CA SER A 45 9.90 13.62 2.02
C SER A 45 10.72 12.35 1.75
N LEU A 46 10.63 11.35 2.64
CA LEU A 46 11.24 10.05 2.44
C LEU A 46 10.62 9.35 1.23
N MET A 47 9.29 9.24 1.19
CA MET A 47 8.57 8.59 0.09
C MET A 47 8.77 9.34 -1.23
N ASP A 48 8.82 10.67 -1.23
CA ASP A 48 9.16 11.45 -2.43
C ASP A 48 10.55 11.07 -2.99
N THR A 49 11.54 10.91 -2.11
CA THR A 49 12.89 10.46 -2.50
C THR A 49 12.86 9.05 -3.08
N ILE A 50 12.09 8.14 -2.46
CA ILE A 50 11.93 6.76 -2.93
C ILE A 50 11.27 6.71 -4.32
N MET A 51 10.22 7.51 -4.54
CA MET A 51 9.52 7.57 -5.82
C MET A 51 10.44 8.11 -6.93
N ASN A 52 11.27 9.10 -6.63
CA ASN A 52 12.29 9.60 -7.57
C ASN A 52 13.32 8.52 -7.91
N GLU A 53 13.75 7.70 -6.95
CA GLU A 53 14.68 6.60 -7.20
C GLU A 53 14.04 5.46 -8.02
N LEU A 54 12.78 5.12 -7.77
CA LEU A 54 12.05 4.17 -8.61
C LEU A 54 11.97 4.67 -10.06
N HIS A 55 11.65 5.95 -10.24
CA HIS A 55 11.58 6.58 -11.55
C HIS A 55 12.94 6.59 -12.26
N SER A 56 14.03 6.91 -11.55
CA SER A 56 15.40 6.93 -12.11
C SER A 56 15.83 5.54 -12.62
N LYS A 57 15.33 4.47 -12.01
CA LYS A 57 15.53 3.07 -12.42
C LYS A 57 14.60 2.60 -13.54
N GLY A 58 13.72 3.47 -14.04
CA GLY A 58 12.77 3.14 -15.10
C GLY A 58 11.56 2.31 -14.63
N ILE A 59 11.32 2.22 -13.31
CA ILE A 59 10.11 1.59 -12.77
C ILE A 59 8.91 2.49 -13.07
N THR A 60 7.88 1.91 -13.70
CA THR A 60 6.67 2.62 -14.08
C THR A 60 5.55 2.41 -13.07
N THR A 61 4.50 3.23 -13.17
CA THR A 61 3.26 3.03 -12.41
C THR A 61 2.61 1.67 -12.70
N ASP A 62 2.76 1.14 -13.91
CA ASP A 62 2.25 -0.18 -14.28
C ASP A 62 3.01 -1.30 -13.55
N ASN A 63 4.32 -1.15 -13.36
CA ASN A 63 5.10 -2.09 -12.55
C ASN A 63 4.64 -2.07 -11.08
N ILE A 64 4.36 -0.88 -10.53
CA ILE A 64 3.82 -0.74 -9.16
C ILE A 64 2.43 -1.37 -9.08
N ALA A 65 1.55 -1.13 -10.05
CA ALA A 65 0.22 -1.73 -10.08
C ALA A 65 0.27 -3.27 -10.16
N GLN A 66 1.14 -3.83 -11.01
CA GLN A 66 1.37 -5.27 -11.10
C GLN A 66 1.92 -5.85 -9.79
N CYS A 67 2.78 -5.10 -9.09
CA CYS A 67 3.28 -5.46 -7.78
C CYS A 67 2.15 -5.54 -6.73
N LEU A 68 1.28 -4.54 -6.69
CA LEU A 68 0.16 -4.47 -5.74
C LEU A 68 -0.91 -5.53 -6.01
N GLN A 69 -1.09 -6.00 -7.26
CA GLN A 69 -1.97 -7.13 -7.56
C GLN A 69 -1.56 -8.44 -6.87
N ARG A 70 -0.29 -8.54 -6.43
CA ARG A 70 0.23 -9.70 -5.68
C ARG A 70 0.18 -9.52 -4.17
N ALA A 71 -0.23 -8.35 -3.67
CA ALA A 71 -0.38 -8.12 -2.23
C ALA A 71 -1.49 -9.01 -1.64
N PHE A 72 -1.27 -9.53 -0.44
CA PHE A 72 -2.22 -10.42 0.21
C PHE A 72 -3.43 -9.64 0.71
N LEU A 73 -4.63 -10.06 0.30
CA LEU A 73 -5.88 -9.60 0.87
C LEU A 73 -6.16 -10.32 2.19
N HIS A 74 -6.71 -9.62 3.17
CA HIS A 74 -7.17 -10.28 4.39
C HIS A 74 -8.25 -11.32 4.04
N PRO A 75 -8.15 -12.59 4.49
CA PRO A 75 -9.01 -13.68 4.01
C PRO A 75 -10.52 -13.42 4.12
N ASN A 76 -10.93 -12.62 5.12
CA ASN A 76 -12.33 -12.31 5.39
C ASN A 76 -12.82 -11.01 4.74
N ILE A 77 -11.98 -10.25 4.02
CA ILE A 77 -12.37 -8.92 3.53
C ILE A 77 -13.54 -8.99 2.55
N ALA A 78 -13.57 -10.00 1.67
CA ALA A 78 -14.66 -10.21 0.75
C ALA A 78 -15.99 -10.50 1.46
N SER A 79 -15.94 -11.24 2.59
CA SER A 79 -17.13 -11.49 3.41
C SER A 79 -17.57 -10.21 4.11
N ALA A 80 -16.64 -9.46 4.70
CA ALA A 80 -16.94 -8.21 5.40
C ALA A 80 -17.61 -7.17 4.49
N ILE A 81 -17.10 -6.99 3.26
CA ILE A 81 -17.68 -6.07 2.26
C ILE A 81 -19.10 -6.50 1.88
N LYS A 82 -19.34 -7.80 1.65
CA LYS A 82 -20.68 -8.33 1.35
C LYS A 82 -21.66 -8.13 2.51
N SER A 83 -21.19 -8.35 3.74
CA SER A 83 -22.00 -8.10 4.94
C SER A 83 -22.34 -6.62 5.08
N ALA A 84 -21.37 -5.72 4.90
CA ALA A 84 -21.60 -4.28 4.93
C ALA A 84 -22.62 -3.84 3.86
N GLN A 85 -22.49 -4.33 2.63
CA GLN A 85 -23.43 -4.06 1.54
C GLN A 85 -24.86 -4.49 1.89
N SER A 86 -25.03 -5.62 2.58
CA SER A 86 -26.36 -6.15 2.94
C SER A 86 -27.13 -5.32 3.97
N LEU A 87 -26.48 -4.35 4.63
CA LEU A 87 -27.09 -3.50 5.66
C LEU A 87 -27.88 -2.29 5.10
N GLY A 88 -27.77 -1.99 3.81
CA GLY A 88 -28.47 -0.88 3.12
C GLY A 88 -27.86 0.51 3.33
#